data_AF-A0A6C0AQJ0-F1
#
_entry.id   AF-A0A6C0AQJ0-F1
#
_cell.length_a   1.000
_cell.length_b   1.000
_cell.length_c   1.000
_cell.angle_alpha   90.00
_cell.angle_beta   90.00
_cell.angle_gamma   90.00
#
_symmetry.space_group_name_H-M   'P 1'
#
loop_
_entity.id
_entity.type
_entity.pdbx_description
1 polymer ?
#
loop_
_entity_poly.entity_id
_entity_poly.type
_entity_poly.pdbx_seq_one_letter_code
_entity_poly.pdbx_strand_id
1 'polypeptide(L)'
;MGFPDENIDLSNYPTPAKFRERLQTLQQQLPAILEDFKKSYVFYNKNPEYDEYKQMFENMKANLNKINSDLFILSNDVSSNTDDLNKKLFALNVLIEQEKQKNRQLKVKLGIVGSKSAASDEMITNFREIYESEYLRNWGLFGCIIVGGFVIKNIYTKPSV
;
A
#
# COMPACT_ATOMS: atom_id res chain seq x y z
N MET A 1 -27.24 -7.61 16.81
CA MET A 1 -26.99 -6.90 15.54
C MET A 1 -26.30 -7.89 14.61
N GLY A 2 -27.04 -8.47 13.67
CA GLY A 2 -26.47 -9.35 12.66
C GLY A 2 -25.89 -8.49 11.54
N PHE A 3 -24.63 -8.70 11.20
CA PHE A 3 -24.07 -8.17 9.96
C PHE A 3 -24.63 -9.01 8.81
N PRO A 4 -25.05 -8.38 7.69
CA PRO A 4 -25.62 -9.10 6.57
C PRO A 4 -24.61 -10.14 6.04
N ASP A 5 -25.13 -11.29 5.57
CA ASP A 5 -24.43 -12.30 4.76
C ASP A 5 -24.01 -11.68 3.40
N GLU A 6 -23.25 -10.59 3.44
CA GLU A 6 -22.69 -9.98 2.24
C GLU A 6 -21.48 -10.82 1.87
N ASN A 7 -21.60 -11.61 0.79
CA ASN A 7 -20.44 -12.22 0.16
C ASN A 7 -19.45 -11.12 -0.20
N ILE A 8 -18.37 -10.99 0.58
CA ILE A 8 -17.34 -9.97 0.37
C ILE A 8 -16.54 -10.39 -0.86
N ASP A 9 -16.97 -9.91 -2.02
CA ASP A 9 -16.31 -10.15 -3.30
C ASP A 9 -15.16 -9.15 -3.52
N LEU A 10 -13.94 -9.66 -3.47
CA LEU A 10 -12.70 -8.90 -3.73
C LEU A 10 -12.25 -8.98 -5.20
N SER A 11 -12.92 -9.78 -6.04
CA SER A 11 -12.49 -10.02 -7.42
C SER A 11 -12.74 -8.84 -8.37
N ASN A 12 -13.65 -7.94 -8.00
CA ASN A 12 -14.03 -6.78 -8.80
C ASN A 12 -13.11 -5.56 -8.67
N TYR A 13 -12.07 -5.62 -7.82
CA TYR A 13 -11.15 -4.49 -7.66
C TYR A 13 -10.10 -4.42 -8.79
N PRO A 14 -9.80 -3.22 -9.30
CA PRO A 14 -8.73 -3.05 -10.27
C PRO A 14 -7.39 -3.42 -9.65
N THR A 15 -6.63 -4.27 -10.37
CA THR A 15 -5.28 -4.67 -9.96
C THR A 15 -4.32 -3.46 -9.95
N PRO A 16 -3.29 -3.46 -9.10
CA PRO A 16 -2.25 -2.43 -9.11
C PRO A 16 -1.60 -2.19 -10.49
N ALA A 17 -1.55 -3.21 -11.34
CA ALA A 17 -1.03 -3.10 -12.71
C ALA A 17 -1.80 -2.07 -13.55
N LYS A 18 -3.14 -2.04 -13.46
CA LYS A 18 -3.98 -1.09 -14.21
C LYS A 18 -3.68 0.37 -13.84
N PHE A 19 -3.40 0.63 -12.57
CA PHE A 19 -3.02 1.97 -12.12
C PHE A 19 -1.61 2.35 -12.59
N ARG A 20 -0.67 1.40 -12.58
CA ARG A 20 0.69 1.61 -13.11
C ARG A 20 0.69 1.90 -14.60
N GLU A 21 -0.11 1.18 -15.39
CA GLU A 21 -0.24 1.41 -16.83
C GLU A 21 -0.78 2.82 -17.13
N ARG A 22 -1.81 3.26 -16.41
CA ARG A 22 -2.34 4.62 -16.53
C ARG A 22 -1.31 5.68 -16.13
N LEU A 23 -0.62 5.48 -15.01
CA LEU A 23 0.44 6.39 -14.56
C LEU A 23 1.58 6.49 -15.58
N GLN A 24 2.01 5.35 -16.12
CA GLN A 24 3.07 5.30 -17.13
C GLN A 24 2.66 6.03 -18.41
N THR A 25 1.40 5.89 -18.83
CA THR A 25 0.86 6.62 -19.99
C THR A 25 0.91 8.13 -19.77
N LEU A 26 0.47 8.62 -18.60
CA LEU A 26 0.54 10.04 -18.25
C LEU A 26 1.99 10.53 -18.19
N GLN A 27 2.89 9.73 -17.62
CA GLN A 27 4.32 10.05 -17.52
C GLN A 27 4.99 10.13 -18.89
N GLN A 28 4.59 9.30 -19.86
CA GLN A 28 5.13 9.33 -21.23
C GLN A 28 4.64 10.53 -22.04
N GLN A 29 3.40 10.99 -21.80
CA GLN A 29 2.81 12.11 -22.53
C GLN A 29 3.29 13.48 -22.02
N LEU A 30 3.60 13.57 -20.73
CA LEU A 30 3.92 14.83 -20.06
C LEU A 30 5.11 15.60 -20.68
N PRO A 31 6.26 14.99 -21.04
CA PRO A 31 7.40 15.72 -21.57
C PRO A 31 7.08 16.47 -22.87
N ALA A 32 6.40 15.80 -23.82
CA ALA A 32 6.03 16.41 -25.10
C ALA A 32 5.05 17.58 -24.90
N ILE A 33 4.03 17.38 -24.05
CA ILE A 33 3.04 18.43 -23.77
C ILE A 33 3.68 19.63 -23.04
N LEU A 34 4.66 19.40 -22.17
CA LEU A 34 5.41 20.47 -21.52
C LEU A 34 6.29 21.25 -22.51
N GLU A 35 6.90 20.57 -23.47
CA GLU A 35 7.69 21.22 -24.52
C GLU A 35 6.82 22.10 -25.41
N ASP A 36 5.68 21.57 -25.87
CA ASP A 36 4.73 22.31 -26.70
C ASP A 36 4.08 23.47 -25.94
N PHE A 37 3.81 23.30 -24.64
CA PHE A 37 3.32 24.37 -23.78
C PHE A 37 4.36 25.50 -23.65
N LYS A 38 5.63 25.18 -23.42
CA LYS A 38 6.70 26.19 -23.35
C LYS A 38 6.82 26.97 -24.67
N LYS A 39 6.79 26.25 -25.79
CA LYS A 39 6.89 26.85 -27.13
C LYS A 39 5.72 27.79 -27.43
N SER A 40 4.49 27.31 -27.22
CA SER A 40 3.28 28.11 -27.42
C SER A 40 3.19 29.32 -26.49
N TYR A 41 3.63 29.18 -25.23
CA TYR A 41 3.75 30.30 -24.30
C TYR A 41 4.70 31.39 -24.83
N VAL A 42 5.88 31.02 -25.33
CA VAL A 42 6.84 32.00 -25.88
C VAL A 42 6.26 32.70 -27.11
N PHE A 43 5.62 31.97 -28.03
CA PHE A 43 5.04 32.56 -29.23
C PHE A 43 3.91 33.54 -28.93
N TYR A 44 3.00 33.17 -28.03
CA TYR A 44 1.91 34.03 -27.59
C TYR A 44 2.41 35.31 -26.93
N ASN A 45 3.40 35.20 -26.03
CA ASN A 45 3.91 36.39 -25.30
C ASN A 45 4.79 37.29 -26.18
N LYS A 46 5.45 36.75 -27.23
CA LYS A 46 6.28 37.54 -28.13
C LYS A 46 5.51 38.22 -29.25
N ASN A 47 4.39 37.65 -29.69
CA ASN A 47 3.59 38.17 -30.80
C ASN A 47 2.09 38.09 -30.44
N PRO A 48 1.64 38.85 -29.42
CA PRO A 48 0.26 38.78 -28.91
C PRO A 48 -0.80 39.25 -29.90
N GLU A 49 -0.40 39.97 -30.95
CA GLU A 49 -1.26 40.46 -32.02
C GLU A 49 -1.77 39.37 -32.97
N TYR A 50 -1.18 38.16 -32.94
CA TYR A 50 -1.61 37.03 -33.76
C TYR A 50 -2.50 36.09 -32.94
N ASP A 51 -3.78 36.01 -33.34
CA ASP A 51 -4.78 35.16 -32.69
C ASP A 51 -4.40 33.66 -32.76
N GLU A 52 -3.66 33.22 -33.78
CA GLU A 52 -3.22 31.83 -33.89
C GLU A 52 -2.34 31.41 -32.71
N TYR A 53 -1.44 32.28 -32.24
CA TYR A 53 -0.56 31.95 -31.11
C TYR A 53 -1.32 31.91 -29.79
N LYS A 54 -2.33 32.77 -29.64
CA LYS A 54 -3.24 32.72 -28.49
C LYS A 54 -4.03 31.41 -28.46
N GLN A 55 -4.59 31.01 -29.60
CA GLN A 55 -5.32 29.74 -29.71
C GLN A 55 -4.41 28.53 -29.45
N MET A 56 -3.19 28.53 -30.00
CA MET A 56 -2.20 27.49 -29.76
C MET A 56 -1.88 27.37 -28.27
N PHE A 57 -1.65 28.50 -27.57
CA PHE A 57 -1.37 28.51 -26.14
C PHE A 57 -2.54 27.98 -25.31
N GLU A 58 -3.76 28.45 -25.56
CA GLU A 58 -4.95 27.98 -24.82
C GLU A 58 -5.19 26.47 -25.03
N ASN A 59 -4.95 25.96 -26.25
CA ASN A 59 -5.02 24.52 -26.52
C ASN A 59 -3.97 23.73 -25.72
N MET A 60 -2.71 24.19 -25.68
CA MET A 60 -1.66 23.51 -24.90
C MET A 60 -1.91 23.59 -23.39
N LYS A 61 -2.44 24.71 -22.92
CA LYS A 61 -2.87 24.90 -21.52
C LYS A 61 -4.01 23.93 -21.17
N ALA A 62 -4.99 23.76 -22.06
CA ALA A 62 -6.07 22.79 -21.87
C ALA A 62 -5.52 21.35 -21.80
N ASN A 63 -4.56 20.99 -22.65
CA ASN A 63 -3.91 19.68 -22.62
C ASN A 63 -3.15 19.44 -21.30
N LEU A 64 -2.41 20.43 -20.81
CA LEU A 64 -1.70 20.34 -19.52
C LEU A 64 -2.69 20.16 -18.36
N ASN A 65 -3.78 20.94 -18.35
CA ASN A 65 -4.82 20.83 -17.34
C ASN A 65 -5.49 19.45 -17.36
N LYS A 66 -5.70 18.87 -18.54
CA LYS A 66 -6.25 17.52 -18.68
C LYS A 66 -5.34 16.48 -18.03
N ILE A 67 -4.02 16.52 -18.26
CA ILE A 67 -3.08 15.60 -17.58
C ILE A 67 -3.19 15.74 -16.06
N ASN A 68 -3.25 16.97 -15.55
CA ASN A 68 -3.37 17.23 -14.12
C ASN A 68 -4.67 16.66 -13.55
N SER A 69 -5.80 16.84 -14.25
CA SER A 69 -7.09 16.25 -13.88
C SER A 69 -7.04 14.72 -13.90
N ASP A 70 -6.47 14.12 -14.94
CA ASP A 70 -6.34 12.66 -15.08
C ASP A 70 -5.47 12.08 -13.96
N LEU A 71 -4.39 12.76 -13.57
CA LEU A 71 -3.54 12.39 -12.44
C LEU A 71 -4.28 12.49 -11.10
N PHE A 72 -5.07 13.54 -10.90
CA PHE A 72 -5.87 13.72 -9.69
C PHE A 72 -6.94 12.63 -9.55
N ILE A 73 -7.66 12.31 -10.64
CA ILE A 73 -8.64 11.22 -10.67
C ILE A 73 -7.95 9.90 -10.36
N LEU A 74 -6.81 9.60 -11.00
CA LEU A 74 -6.03 8.39 -10.74
C LEU A 74 -5.62 8.28 -9.26
N SER A 75 -5.16 9.38 -8.66
CA SER A 75 -4.80 9.42 -7.25
C SER A 75 -6.00 9.12 -6.35
N ASN A 76 -7.17 9.70 -6.65
CA ASN A 76 -8.38 9.46 -5.87
C ASN A 76 -8.89 8.03 -6.02
N ASP A 77 -8.85 7.46 -7.22
CA ASP A 77 -9.26 6.08 -7.47
C ASP A 77 -8.40 5.10 -6.65
N VAL A 78 -7.07 5.33 -6.61
CA VAL A 78 -6.14 4.51 -5.80
C VAL A 78 -6.45 4.63 -4.32
N SER A 79 -6.61 5.86 -3.81
CA SER A 79 -6.93 6.09 -2.39
C SER A 79 -8.27 5.46 -2.01
N SER A 80 -9.32 5.75 -2.78
CA SER A 80 -10.68 5.23 -2.54
C SER A 80 -10.71 3.71 -2.55
N ASN A 81 -10.04 3.07 -3.51
CA ASN A 81 -10.02 1.61 -3.59
C ASN A 81 -9.20 0.99 -2.46
N THR A 82 -8.12 1.63 -2.02
CA THR A 82 -7.33 1.17 -0.87
C THR A 82 -8.15 1.25 0.41
N ASP A 83 -8.85 2.37 0.63
CA ASP A 83 -9.70 2.55 1.82
C ASP A 83 -10.85 1.55 1.87
N ASP A 84 -11.49 1.29 0.72
CA ASP A 84 -12.59 0.34 0.64
C ASP A 84 -12.12 -1.11 0.84
N LEU A 85 -10.99 -1.50 0.24
CA LEU A 85 -10.36 -2.79 0.49
C LEU A 85 -10.00 -2.97 1.97
N ASN A 86 -9.43 -1.95 2.61
CA ASN A 86 -9.10 -1.99 4.04
C ASN A 86 -10.34 -2.20 4.91
N LYS A 87 -11.46 -1.53 4.60
CA LYS A 87 -12.73 -1.73 5.31
C LYS A 87 -13.26 -3.14 5.16
N LYS A 88 -13.24 -3.69 3.94
CA LYS A 88 -13.69 -5.07 3.66
C LYS A 88 -12.80 -6.12 4.32
N LEU A 89 -11.47 -5.92 4.31
CA LEU A 89 -10.52 -6.79 5.01
C LEU A 89 -10.75 -6.76 6.52
N PHE A 90 -11.01 -5.59 7.10
CA PHE A 90 -11.36 -5.48 8.51
C PHE A 90 -12.66 -6.23 8.84
N ALA A 91 -13.70 -6.08 8.01
CA ALA A 91 -14.95 -6.81 8.17
C ALA A 91 -14.75 -8.33 8.08
N LEU A 92 -13.97 -8.81 7.11
CA LEU A 92 -13.59 -10.23 6.99
C LEU A 92 -12.87 -10.73 8.25
N ASN A 93 -11.93 -9.97 8.79
CA ASN A 93 -11.20 -10.37 9.99
C ASN A 93 -12.13 -10.53 11.20
N VAL A 94 -13.10 -9.61 11.36
CA VAL A 94 -14.13 -9.72 12.40
C VAL A 94 -14.99 -10.97 12.20
N LEU A 95 -15.42 -11.27 10.98
CA LEU A 95 -16.20 -12.48 10.67
C LEU A 95 -15.41 -13.77 10.93
N ILE A 96 -14.13 -13.80 10.56
CA ILE A 96 -13.23 -14.93 10.83
C ILE A 96 -13.11 -15.16 12.34
N GLU A 97 -12.95 -14.11 13.13
CA GLU A 97 -12.84 -14.23 14.59
C GLU A 97 -14.14 -14.74 15.22
N GLN A 98 -15.29 -14.26 14.75
CA GLN A 98 -16.59 -14.77 15.18
C GLN A 98 -16.77 -16.25 14.83
N GLU A 99 -16.38 -16.67 13.63
CA GLU A 99 -16.51 -18.06 13.19
C GLU A 99 -15.54 -18.99 13.95
N LYS A 100 -14.32 -18.51 14.26
CA LYS A 100 -13.39 -19.21 15.16
C LYS A 100 -14.01 -19.42 16.55
N GLN A 101 -14.64 -18.40 17.11
CA GLN A 101 -15.31 -18.50 18.42
C GLN A 101 -16.47 -19.50 18.39
N LYS A 102 -17.32 -19.47 17.35
CA LYS A 102 -18.39 -20.45 17.17
C LYS A 102 -17.84 -21.87 17.01
N ASN A 103 -16.81 -22.05 16.19
CA ASN A 103 -16.15 -23.33 15.99
C ASN A 103 -15.59 -23.88 17.31
N ARG A 104 -14.94 -23.04 18.13
CA ARG A 104 -14.49 -23.42 19.48
C ARG A 104 -15.65 -23.89 20.35
N GLN A 105 -16.77 -23.15 20.38
CA GLN A 105 -17.96 -23.56 21.15
C GLN A 105 -18.55 -24.89 20.64
N LEU A 106 -18.61 -25.10 19.33
CA LEU A 106 -19.10 -26.35 18.74
C LEU A 106 -18.18 -27.53 19.05
N LYS A 107 -16.85 -27.35 18.98
CA LYS A 107 -15.87 -28.37 19.39
C LYS A 107 -16.04 -28.78 20.86
N VAL A 108 -16.29 -27.80 21.75
CA VAL A 108 -16.61 -28.06 23.17
C VAL A 108 -17.90 -28.87 23.29
N LYS A 109 -18.98 -28.46 22.62
CA LYS A 109 -20.28 -29.14 22.66
C LYS A 109 -20.26 -30.55 22.08
N LEU A 110 -19.46 -30.79 21.04
CA LEU A 110 -19.31 -32.11 20.40
C LEU A 110 -18.45 -33.08 21.22
N GLY A 111 -17.94 -32.69 22.39
CA GLY A 111 -17.09 -33.55 23.20
C GLY A 111 -15.72 -33.84 22.56
N ILE A 112 -15.38 -33.14 21.47
CA ILE A 112 -14.04 -33.21 20.84
C ILE A 112 -12.98 -32.63 21.80
N VAL A 113 -13.40 -31.86 22.81
CA VAL A 113 -12.59 -31.48 23.98
C VAL A 113 -12.47 -32.65 25.00
N GLY A 114 -12.48 -33.88 24.51
CA GLY A 114 -12.19 -35.11 25.25
C GLY A 114 -10.70 -35.36 25.51
N SER A 115 -9.79 -34.45 25.12
CA SER A 115 -8.41 -34.51 25.60
C SER A 115 -7.86 -33.11 25.87
N LYS A 116 -7.42 -32.91 27.10
CA LYS A 116 -6.79 -31.69 27.64
C LYS A 116 -5.58 -31.21 26.81
N SER A 117 -5.03 -32.06 25.93
CA SER A 117 -3.90 -31.77 25.06
C SER A 117 -4.23 -30.75 23.97
N ALA A 118 -5.25 -30.97 23.15
CA ALA A 118 -5.43 -30.19 21.91
C ALA A 118 -5.77 -28.70 22.15
N ALA A 119 -6.59 -28.40 23.17
CA ALA A 119 -6.93 -27.02 23.52
C ALA A 119 -5.77 -26.29 24.21
N SER A 120 -5.02 -27.00 25.05
CA SER A 120 -3.78 -26.48 25.63
C SER A 120 -2.70 -26.30 24.57
N ASP A 121 -2.58 -27.19 23.59
CA ASP A 121 -1.61 -27.09 22.48
C ASP A 121 -1.89 -25.88 21.59
N GLU A 122 -3.15 -25.60 21.25
CA GLU A 122 -3.50 -24.43 20.44
C GLU A 122 -3.25 -23.11 21.22
N MET A 123 -3.56 -23.10 22.51
CA MET A 123 -3.26 -21.95 23.38
C MET A 123 -1.74 -21.77 23.60
N ILE A 124 -1.01 -22.87 23.82
CA ILE A 124 0.46 -22.90 23.95
C ILE A 124 1.12 -22.46 22.65
N THR A 125 0.60 -22.87 21.49
CA THR A 125 1.17 -22.49 20.19
C THR A 125 1.02 -20.99 19.96
N ASN A 126 -0.16 -20.42 20.22
CA ASN A 126 -0.37 -18.96 20.14
C ASN A 126 0.48 -18.19 21.15
N PHE A 127 0.61 -18.67 22.40
CA PHE A 127 1.50 -18.05 23.38
C PHE A 127 2.98 -18.15 22.97
N ARG A 128 3.39 -19.29 22.41
CA ARG A 128 4.75 -19.53 21.94
C ARG A 128 5.09 -18.68 20.72
N GLU A 129 4.17 -18.52 19.77
CA GLU A 129 4.36 -17.66 18.59
C GLU A 129 4.56 -16.19 18.99
N ILE A 130 3.76 -15.69 19.94
CA ILE A 130 3.93 -14.35 20.51
C ILE A 130 5.30 -14.24 21.21
N TYR A 131 5.67 -15.22 22.05
CA TYR A 131 6.92 -15.20 22.82
C TYR A 131 8.17 -15.34 21.94
N GLU A 132 8.13 -16.20 20.92
CA GLU A 132 9.23 -16.39 19.95
C GLU A 132 9.42 -15.14 19.10
N SER A 133 8.34 -14.45 18.69
CA SER A 133 8.45 -13.20 17.92
C SER A 133 9.13 -12.07 18.71
N GLU A 134 8.84 -11.92 20.00
CA GLU A 134 9.44 -10.90 20.85
C GLU A 134 10.85 -11.28 21.30
N TYR A 135 11.10 -12.56 21.58
CA TYR A 135 12.42 -13.08 21.93
C TYR A 135 13.40 -12.94 20.75
N LEU A 136 13.01 -13.33 19.53
CA LEU A 136 13.83 -13.17 18.33
C LEU A 136 14.11 -11.70 18.03
N ARG A 137 13.15 -10.80 18.26
CA ARG A 137 13.35 -9.35 18.11
C ARG A 137 14.39 -8.83 19.09
N ASN A 138 14.31 -9.21 20.37
CA ASN A 138 15.23 -8.74 21.40
C ASN A 138 16.65 -9.31 21.24
N TRP A 139 16.77 -10.59 20.87
CA TRP A 139 18.08 -11.20 20.57
C TRP A 139 18.69 -10.69 19.26
N GLY A 140 17.87 -10.40 18.26
CA GLY A 140 18.32 -9.73 17.04
C GLY A 140 18.90 -8.34 17.33
N LEU A 141 18.24 -7.55 18.19
CA LEU A 141 18.75 -6.25 18.62
C LEU A 141 20.07 -6.37 19.40
N PHE A 142 20.19 -7.33 20.31
CA PHE A 142 21.43 -7.58 21.04
C PHE A 142 22.58 -8.00 20.10
N GLY A 143 22.29 -8.87 19.13
CA GLY A 143 23.25 -9.28 18.09
C GLY A 143 23.73 -8.09 17.24
N CYS A 144 22.82 -7.21 16.83
CA CYS A 144 23.16 -6.00 16.08
C CYS A 144 24.09 -5.07 16.87
N ILE A 145 23.88 -4.93 18.19
CA ILE A 145 24.75 -4.11 19.05
C ILE A 145 26.17 -4.70 19.13
N ILE A 146 26.30 -6.02 19.27
CA ILE A 146 27.61 -6.69 19.31
C ILE A 146 28.34 -6.56 17.98
N VAL A 147 27.66 -6.82 16.86
CA VAL A 147 28.25 -6.70 15.52
C VAL A 147 28.65 -5.25 15.22
N GLY A 148 27.79 -4.28 15.55
CA GLY A 148 28.10 -2.86 15.40
C GLY A 148 29.34 -2.45 16.21
N GLY A 149 29.42 -2.88 17.48
CA GLY A 149 30.59 -2.64 18.32
C GLY A 149 31.87 -3.29 17.79
N PHE A 150 31.78 -4.50 17.22
CA PHE A 150 32.91 -5.19 16.61
C PHE A 150 33.40 -4.52 15.33
N VAL A 151 32.47 -4.04 14.48
CA VAL A 151 32.80 -3.30 13.26
C VAL A 151 33.49 -1.97 13.59
N ILE A 152 32.94 -1.21 14.55
CA ILE A 152 33.56 0.03 15.02
C ILE A 152 34.95 -0.26 15.59
N LYS A 153 35.09 -1.28 16.46
CA LYS A 153 36.39 -1.69 16.99
C LYS A 153 37.39 -1.98 15.87
N ASN A 154 37.02 -2.77 14.86
CA ASN A 154 37.91 -3.12 13.74
C ASN A 154 38.27 -1.93 12.84
N ILE A 155 37.38 -0.95 12.68
CA ILE A 155 37.67 0.27 11.91
C ILE A 155 38.66 1.17 12.67
N TYR A 156 38.50 1.32 13.98
CA TYR A 156 39.34 2.20 14.80
C TYR A 156 40.63 1.54 15.33
N THR A 157 40.80 0.22 15.18
CA THR A 157 42.06 -0.48 15.54
C THR A 157 43.01 -0.72 14.36
N LYS A 158 42.66 -0.29 13.13
CA LYS A 158 43.67 -0.18 12.07
C LYS A 158 44.55 1.04 12.35
N PRO A 159 45.89 0.87 12.42
CA PRO A 159 46.77 1.95 12.84
C PRO A 159 46.79 3.09 11.82
N SER A 160 46.75 4.31 12.34
CA SER A 160 47.33 5.48 11.68
C SER A 160 48.78 5.16 11.32
N VAL A 161 49.05 4.93 10.03
CA VAL A 161 50.37 5.13 9.44
C VAL A 161 50.35 6.46 8.72
#